data_AF-A0A965FXF8-F1
#
_entry.id   AF-A0A965FXF8-F1
#
_cell.length_a   1.000
_cell.length_b   1.000
_cell.length_c   1.000
_cell.angle_alpha   90.00
_cell.angle_beta   90.00
_cell.angle_gamma   90.00
#
_symmetry.space_group_name_H-M   'P 1'
#
loop_
_entity.id
_entity.type
_entity.pdbx_description
1 polymer ?
#
loop_
_entity_poly.entity_id
_entity_poly.type
_entity_poly.pdbx_seq_one_letter_code
_entity_poly.pdbx_strand_id
1 'polypeptide(L)' 'LIARALVLNPRHPRALEMAGSAAVEQERFGEALQHWEQLLELLPVDSAQHRELLSAIERTRMRSGRS' A
#
# COMPACT_ATOMS: atom_id res chain seq x y z
N LEU A 1 7.11 9.26 11.99
CA LEU A 1 6.07 8.66 12.86
C LEU A 1 5.51 7.35 12.28
N ILE A 2 5.24 7.26 10.98
CA ILE A 2 4.72 6.04 10.31
C ILE A 2 5.64 4.82 10.48
N ALA A 3 6.95 4.97 10.28
CA ALA A 3 7.92 3.88 10.46
C ALA A 3 7.88 3.28 11.89
N ARG A 4 7.63 4.11 12.92
CA ARG A 4 7.52 3.63 14.31
C ARG A 4 6.22 2.85 14.55
N ALA A 5 5.15 3.15 13.82
CA ALA A 5 3.90 2.40 13.88
C ALA A 5 4.04 1.00 13.26
N LEU A 6 4.77 0.88 12.13
CA LEU A 6 5.08 -0.43 11.52
C LEU A 6 5.99 -1.29 12.41
N VAL A 7 6.95 -0.69 13.12
CA VAL A 7 7.82 -1.42 14.06
C VAL A 7 7.01 -2.02 15.23
N LEU A 8 5.94 -1.34 15.67
CA LEU A 8 5.11 -1.78 16.79
C LEU A 8 4.00 -2.76 16.36
N ASN A 9 3.47 -2.60 15.15
CA ASN A 9 2.56 -3.55 14.54
C ASN A 9 2.76 -3.56 13.02
N PRO A 10 3.51 -4.54 12.48
CA PRO A 10 3.80 -4.64 11.05
C PRO A 10 2.56 -4.78 10.16
N ARG A 11 1.41 -5.16 10.73
CA ARG A 11 0.14 -5.34 10.02
C ARG A 11 -0.89 -4.26 10.38
N HIS A 12 -0.47 -3.11 10.89
CA HIS A 12 -1.41 -2.04 11.19
C HIS A 12 -1.95 -1.41 9.88
N PRO A 13 -3.27 -1.51 9.57
CA PRO A 13 -3.79 -1.18 8.24
C PRO A 13 -3.42 0.24 7.76
N ARG A 14 -3.65 1.25 8.61
CA ARG A 14 -3.29 2.65 8.31
C ARG A 14 -1.79 2.85 8.09
N ALA A 15 -0.94 2.08 8.77
CA ALA A 15 0.50 2.26 8.66
C ALA A 15 1.00 1.73 7.30
N LEU A 16 0.46 0.58 6.86
CA LEU A 16 0.69 0.02 5.54
C LEU A 16 0.17 0.95 4.43
N GLU A 17 -1.04 1.51 4.59
CA GLU A 17 -1.60 2.48 3.66
C GLU A 17 -0.67 3.68 3.46
N MET A 18 -0.29 4.33 4.57
CA MET A 18 0.57 5.51 4.55
C MET A 18 1.99 5.21 4.03
N ALA A 19 2.53 4.03 4.35
CA ALA A 19 3.84 3.62 3.87
C ALA A 19 3.84 3.40 2.35
N GLY A 20 2.80 2.76 1.81
CA GLY A 20 2.67 2.59 0.37
C GLY A 20 2.51 3.92 -0.36
N SER A 21 1.69 4.84 0.17
CA SER A 21 1.56 6.20 -0.38
C SER A 21 2.89 6.96 -0.36
N ALA A 22 3.62 6.93 0.76
CA ALA A 22 4.93 7.57 0.87
C ALA A 22 5.99 6.95 -0.07
N ALA A 23 5.88 5.67 -0.40
CA ALA A 23 6.74 5.01 -1.37
C ALA A 23 6.41 5.43 -2.82
N VAL A 24 5.12 5.59 -3.16
CA VAL A 24 4.70 6.13 -4.47
C VAL A 24 5.20 7.55 -4.70
N GLU A 25 5.13 8.42 -3.69
CA GLU A 25 5.65 9.80 -3.76
C GLU A 25 7.16 9.84 -4.00
N GLN A 26 7.88 8.80 -3.58
CA GLN A 26 9.31 8.64 -3.81
C GLN A 26 9.64 7.80 -5.05
N GLU A 27 8.65 7.50 -5.90
CA GLU A 27 8.77 6.65 -7.09
C GLU A 27 9.30 5.22 -6.80
N ARG A 28 9.27 4.80 -5.53
CA ARG A 28 9.62 3.45 -5.06
C ARG A 28 8.42 2.52 -5.23
N PHE A 29 7.99 2.34 -6.47
CA PHE A 29 6.75 1.63 -6.78
C PHE A 29 6.75 0.17 -6.28
N GLY A 30 7.90 -0.51 -6.29
CA GLY A 30 8.00 -1.87 -5.75
C GLY A 30 7.65 -1.95 -4.26
N GLU A 31 8.20 -1.05 -3.44
CA GLU A 31 7.87 -0.98 -2.01
C GLU A 31 6.42 -0.56 -1.77
N ALA A 32 5.89 0.34 -2.59
CA ALA A 32 4.49 0.73 -2.50
C ALA A 32 3.55 -0.47 -2.67
N LEU A 33 3.82 -1.29 -3.69
CA LEU A 33 3.05 -2.49 -3.97
C LEU A 33 3.13 -3.49 -2.82
N GLN A 34 4.31 -3.73 -2.24
CA GLN A 34 4.46 -4.64 -1.11
C GLN A 34 3.61 -4.22 0.10
N HIS A 35 3.60 -2.94 0.46
CA HIS A 35 2.79 -2.45 1.59
C HIS A 35 1.29 -2.55 1.33
N TRP A 36 0.85 -2.22 0.12
CA TRP A 36 -0.56 -2.27 -0.22
C TRP A 36 -1.08 -3.69 -0.45
N GLU A 37 -0.27 -4.62 -0.95
CA GLU A 37 -0.63 -6.04 -1.03
C GLU A 37 -0.84 -6.64 0.36
N GLN A 38 0.03 -6.32 1.34
CA GLN A 38 -0.17 -6.71 2.74
C GLN A 38 -1.45 -6.09 3.35
N LEU A 39 -1.75 -4.84 3.01
CA LEU A 39 -2.97 -4.18 3.46
C LEU A 39 -4.22 -4.84 2.85
N LEU A 40 -4.14 -5.25 1.59
CA LEU A 40 -5.25 -5.88 0.87
C LEU A 40 -5.72 -7.17 1.57
N GLU A 41 -4.78 -7.97 2.07
CA GLU A 41 -5.08 -9.20 2.85
C GLU A 41 -5.84 -8.94 4.17
N LEU A 42 -5.81 -7.71 4.67
CA LEU A 42 -6.46 -7.32 5.93
C LEU A 42 -7.85 -6.73 5.71
N LEU A 43 -8.20 -6.36 4.48
CA LEU A 43 -9.46 -5.73 4.15
C LEU A 43 -10.49 -6.79 3.74
N PRO A 44 -11.77 -6.63 4.11
CA PRO A 44 -12.84 -7.45 3.56
C PRO A 44 -12.93 -7.28 2.04
N VAL A 45 -12.98 -8.40 1.30
CA VAL A 45 -12.92 -8.46 -0.18
C VAL A 45 -13.97 -7.58 -0.88
N ASP A 46 -15.11 -7.32 -0.24
CA ASP A 46 -16.22 -6.50 -0.79
C ASP A 46 -16.32 -5.09 -0.19
N SER A 47 -15.37 -4.70 0.65
CA SER A 47 -15.33 -3.34 1.20
C SER A 47 -14.99 -2.30 0.13
N ALA A 48 -15.48 -1.08 0.31
CA ALA A 48 -15.09 0.04 -0.54
C ALA A 48 -13.57 0.26 -0.52
N GLN A 49 -12.96 0.13 0.66
CA GLN A 49 -11.52 0.25 0.86
C GLN A 49 -10.73 -0.80 0.07
N HIS A 50 -11.20 -2.06 0.02
CA HIS A 50 -10.54 -3.11 -0.76
C HIS A 50 -10.55 -2.78 -2.26
N ARG A 51 -11.68 -2.29 -2.80
CA ARG A 51 -11.77 -1.87 -4.21
C ARG A 51 -10.88 -0.66 -4.52
N GLU A 52 -10.90 0.35 -3.66
CA GLU A 52 -10.07 1.56 -3.82
C GLU A 52 -8.58 1.21 -3.81
N LEU A 53 -8.17 0.30 -2.91
CA LEU A 53 -6.79 -0.14 -2.81
C LEU A 53 -6.36 -0.97 -4.03
N LEU A 54 -7.21 -1.86 -4.54
CA LEU A 54 -6.96 -2.57 -5.80
C LEU A 54 -6.72 -1.60 -6.96
N SER A 55 -7.58 -0.59 -7.12
CA SER A 55 -7.40 0.43 -8.16
C SER A 55 -6.12 1.26 -7.96
N ALA A 56 -5.66 1.46 -6.73
CA ALA A 56 -4.37 2.11 -6.46
C ALA A 56 -3.19 1.21 -6.87
N ILE A 57 -3.24 -0.08 -6.51
CA ILE A 57 -2.23 -1.08 -6.88
C ILE A 57 -2.10 -1.19 -8.41
N GLU A 58 -3.21 -1.28 -9.14
CA GLU A 58 -3.20 -1.36 -10.61
C GLU A 58 -2.56 -0.12 -11.24
N ARG A 59 -2.94 1.09 -10.80
CA ARG A 59 -2.35 2.34 -11.28
C ARG A 59 -0.84 2.39 -11.02
N THR A 60 -0.38 1.92 -9.86
CA THR A 60 1.04 1.91 -9.51
C THR A 60 1.83 0.87 -10.32
N ARG A 61 1.27 -0.31 -10.58
CA ARG A 61 1.90 -1.32 -11.49
C ARG A 61 2.11 -0.77 -12.90
N MET A 62 1.16 0.03 -13.40
CA MET A 62 1.32 0.69 -14.71
C MET A 62 2.40 1.78 -14.70
N ARG A 63 2.74 2.35 -13.54
CA ARG A 63 3.84 3.32 -13.41
C ARG A 63 5.20 2.61 -13.25
N SER A 64 5.25 1.49 -12.53
CA SER A 64 6.48 0.70 -12.37
C SER A 64 6.93 0.01 -13.66
N GLY A 65 6.01 -0.38 -14.54
CA GLY A 65 6.34 -0.97 -15.84
C GLY A 65 6.77 0.05 -16.92
N ARG A 66 6.77 1.35 -16.59
CA ARG A 66 7.15 2.45 -17.51
C ARG A 66 8.55 3.04 -17.23
N SER A 67 9.25 2.55 -16.20
CA SER A 67 10.60 2.96 -15.82
C SER A 67 11.68 2.06 -16.42
#